data_AF-A0A4Z2FBJ1-F1
#
_entry.id   AF-A0A4Z2FBJ1-F1
#
_cell.length_a   1.000
_cell.length_b   1.000
_cell.length_c   1.000
_cell.angle_alpha   90.00
_cell.angle_beta   90.00
_cell.angle_gamma   90.00
#
_symmetry.space_group_name_H-M   'P 1'
#
loop_
_entity.id
_entity.type
_entity.pdbx_description
1 polymer ?
#
loop_
_entity_poly.entity_id
_entity_poly.type
_entity_poly.pdbx_seq_one_letter_code
_entity_poly.pdbx_strand_id
1 'polypeptide(L)'
;MEVTRAVRALVKSLLLVLLWSQCEGRESELNHVTCGSLLKLLNTRHNVRLHSHDVKYGSGNQLTEVSAFGENGEGDSLDTWTVQCDGDHWERDEAVRFKHVGTDVFLSVTGEQYGHPIRGQREVHGMSAPNQHNWWRSMEGVFLMPSQVPLRHDEL
;
A
#
# COMPACT_ATOMS: atom_id res chain seq x y z
N MET A 1 12.82 -5.36 -59.25
CA MET A 1 13.52 -5.81 -58.02
C MET A 1 13.63 -4.73 -56.94
N GLU A 2 13.43 -3.45 -57.28
CA GLU A 2 13.52 -2.33 -56.32
C GLU A 2 12.25 -2.17 -55.46
N VAL A 3 11.06 -2.30 -56.07
CA VAL A 3 9.76 -2.10 -55.39
C VAL A 3 9.53 -3.09 -54.24
N THR A 4 9.86 -4.36 -54.43
CA THR A 4 9.72 -5.38 -53.38
C THR A 4 10.69 -5.19 -52.22
N ARG A 5 11.84 -4.54 -52.47
CA ARG A 5 12.83 -4.20 -51.45
C ARG A 5 12.38 -2.99 -50.64
N ALA A 6 11.82 -1.98 -51.30
CA ALA A 6 11.23 -0.81 -50.67
C ALA A 6 10.01 -1.17 -49.79
N VAL A 7 9.10 -2.00 -50.30
CA VAL A 7 7.92 -2.46 -49.53
C VAL A 7 8.35 -3.25 -48.29
N ARG A 8 9.34 -4.15 -48.41
CA ARG A 8 9.87 -4.88 -47.25
C ARG A 8 10.56 -3.98 -46.23
N ALA A 9 11.24 -2.92 -46.67
CA ALA A 9 11.88 -1.95 -45.78
C ALA A 9 10.85 -1.10 -45.02
N LEU A 10 9.78 -0.67 -45.70
CA LEU A 10 8.68 0.09 -45.09
C LEU A 10 7.89 -0.76 -44.09
N VAL A 11 7.57 -2.02 -44.43
CA VAL A 11 6.87 -2.94 -43.52
C VAL A 11 7.72 -3.25 -42.28
N LYS A 12 9.04 -3.45 -42.44
CA LYS A 12 9.96 -3.65 -41.30
C LYS A 12 10.07 -2.41 -40.42
N SER A 13 10.09 -1.22 -41.01
CA SER A 13 10.14 0.04 -40.26
C SER A 13 8.83 0.30 -39.51
N LEU A 14 7.68 -0.01 -40.13
CA LEU A 14 6.37 0.08 -39.50
C LEU A 14 6.23 -0.93 -38.34
N LEU A 15 6.71 -2.17 -38.53
CA LEU A 15 6.79 -3.18 -37.46
C LEU A 15 7.70 -2.73 -36.32
N LEU A 16 8.83 -2.06 -36.61
CA LEU A 16 9.74 -1.55 -35.59
C LEU A 16 9.10 -0.43 -34.74
N VAL A 17 8.36 0.47 -35.40
CA VAL A 17 7.61 1.55 -34.72
C VAL A 17 6.48 0.98 -33.87
N LEU A 18 5.72 0.01 -34.39
CA LEU A 18 4.66 -0.67 -33.63
C LEU A 18 5.23 -1.46 -32.43
N LEU A 19 6.41 -2.05 -32.55
CA LEU A 19 7.10 -2.76 -31.46
C LEU A 19 7.73 -1.83 -30.42
N TRP A 20 7.95 -0.56 -30.74
CA TRP A 20 8.42 0.47 -29.80
C TRP A 20 7.28 1.27 -29.16
N SER A 21 6.05 1.14 -29.65
CA SER A 21 4.92 1.98 -29.21
C SER A 21 4.22 1.51 -27.93
N GLN A 22 4.62 0.40 -27.30
CA GLN A 22 4.02 -0.06 -26.04
C GLN A 22 5.07 -0.24 -24.94
N CYS A 23 5.59 0.89 -24.45
CA CYS A 23 5.90 1.02 -23.04
C CYS A 23 5.93 2.51 -22.68
N GLU A 24 4.79 3.18 -22.83
CA GLU A 24 4.52 4.32 -21.96
C GLU A 24 4.42 3.73 -20.55
N GLY A 25 5.47 3.93 -19.75
CA GLY A 25 5.39 3.69 -18.32
C GLY A 25 4.23 4.52 -17.81
N ARG A 26 3.11 3.87 -17.45
CA ARG A 26 1.96 4.54 -16.85
C ARG A 26 2.45 5.14 -15.54
N GLU A 27 2.61 6.45 -15.52
CA GLU A 27 2.79 7.20 -14.28
C GLU A 27 1.67 6.78 -13.32
N SER A 28 2.00 6.45 -12.07
CA SER A 28 0.98 5.99 -11.14
C SER A 28 0.00 7.13 -10.92
N GLU A 29 -1.18 7.00 -11.52
CA GLU A 29 -2.31 7.88 -11.28
C GLU A 29 -2.52 7.94 -9.76
N LEU A 30 -2.19 9.09 -9.17
CA LEU A 30 -2.38 9.31 -7.74
C LEU A 30 -3.88 9.30 -7.52
N ASN A 31 -4.37 8.29 -6.83
CA ASN A 31 -5.79 8.09 -6.55
C ASN A 31 -6.03 8.17 -5.04
N HIS A 32 -7.25 8.52 -4.66
CA HIS A 32 -7.69 8.43 -3.27
C HIS A 32 -7.59 6.99 -2.76
N VAL A 33 -7.25 6.82 -1.48
CA VAL A 33 -7.37 5.52 -0.80
C VAL A 33 -8.85 5.28 -0.52
N THR A 34 -9.41 4.20 -1.05
CA THR A 34 -10.82 3.86 -0.83
C THR A 34 -11.01 2.97 0.40
N CYS A 35 -12.16 3.10 1.06
CA CYS A 35 -12.55 2.17 2.10
C CYS A 35 -12.75 0.77 1.49
N GLY A 36 -12.14 -0.24 2.11
CA GLY A 36 -12.09 -1.62 1.60
C GLY A 36 -10.91 -1.91 0.67
N SER A 37 -10.13 -0.90 0.25
CA SER A 37 -8.92 -1.12 -0.56
C SER A 37 -7.84 -1.85 0.22
N LEU A 38 -6.92 -2.47 -0.53
CA LEU A 38 -5.71 -3.07 0.02
C LEU A 38 -4.55 -2.09 -0.10
N LEU A 39 -3.75 -1.97 0.95
CA LEU A 39 -2.52 -1.19 0.94
C LEU A 39 -1.38 -1.93 1.63
N LYS A 40 -0.18 -1.39 1.45
CA LYS A 40 1.03 -1.80 2.18
C LYS A 40 1.67 -0.55 2.79
N LEU A 41 1.95 -0.58 4.08
CA LEU A 41 2.55 0.54 4.81
C LEU A 41 4.07 0.40 4.83
N LEU A 42 4.77 1.34 4.19
CA LEU A 42 6.24 1.38 4.14
C LEU A 42 6.79 2.27 5.27
N ASN A 43 7.71 1.74 6.07
CA ASN A 43 8.56 2.55 6.93
C ASN A 43 9.67 3.18 6.08
N THR A 44 9.53 4.48 5.77
CA THR A 44 10.46 5.19 4.88
C THR A 44 11.86 5.38 5.43
N ARG A 45 12.06 5.28 6.76
CA ARG A 45 13.38 5.39 7.38
C ARG A 45 14.20 4.11 7.21
N HIS A 46 13.55 2.96 7.38
CA HIS A 46 14.23 1.65 7.39
C HIS A 46 14.01 0.86 6.10
N ASN A 47 13.13 1.33 5.22
CA ASN A 47 12.77 0.72 3.95
C ASN A 47 12.27 -0.73 4.09
N VAL A 48 11.35 -0.91 5.04
CA VAL A 48 10.71 -2.18 5.44
C VAL A 48 9.20 -1.99 5.54
N ARG A 49 8.42 -3.05 5.34
CA ARG A 49 6.96 -2.99 5.34
C ARG A 49 6.37 -3.43 6.67
N LEU A 50 5.21 -2.87 7.03
CA LEU A 50 4.41 -3.35 8.16
C LEU A 50 3.89 -4.75 7.84
N HIS A 51 4.22 -5.71 8.70
CA HIS A 51 4.04 -7.13 8.47
C HIS A 51 3.36 -7.81 9.64
N SER A 52 2.64 -8.90 9.38
CA SER A 52 2.12 -9.79 10.41
C SER A 52 2.02 -11.22 9.89
N HIS A 53 2.17 -12.20 10.76
CA HIS A 53 2.06 -13.61 10.41
C HIS A 53 1.43 -14.40 11.57
N ASP A 54 1.17 -15.70 11.40
CA ASP A 54 0.54 -16.52 12.44
C ASP A 54 1.51 -16.93 13.57
N VAL A 55 2.07 -15.92 14.24
CA VAL A 55 2.83 -16.08 15.48
C VAL A 55 2.05 -15.40 16.60
N LYS A 56 1.59 -16.23 17.53
CA LYS A 56 0.76 -15.82 18.66
C LYS A 56 1.56 -15.83 19.95
N TYR A 57 1.25 -14.88 20.84
CA TYR A 57 1.87 -14.79 22.15
C TYR A 57 0.90 -14.23 23.20
N GLY A 58 1.33 -14.28 24.46
CA GLY A 58 0.50 -13.97 25.62
C GLY A 58 -0.37 -15.16 26.05
N SER A 59 -0.49 -15.39 27.36
CA SER A 59 -1.20 -16.55 27.93
C SER A 59 -2.73 -16.42 27.93
N GLY A 60 -3.28 -15.25 27.54
CA GLY A 60 -4.71 -14.94 27.56
C GLY A 60 -5.31 -14.80 26.16
N ASN A 61 -5.74 -13.59 25.79
CA ASN A 61 -6.44 -13.25 24.54
C ASN A 61 -5.68 -13.54 23.22
N GLN A 62 -4.50 -14.17 23.29
CA GLN A 62 -3.58 -14.51 22.19
C GLN A 62 -3.41 -13.38 21.18
N LEU A 63 -2.42 -12.54 21.41
CA LEU A 63 -2.06 -11.46 20.50
C LEU A 63 -1.23 -12.01 19.34
N THR A 64 -1.39 -11.43 18.15
CA THR A 64 -0.58 -11.77 16.98
C THR A 64 0.55 -10.78 16.82
N GLU A 65 1.76 -11.25 16.49
CA GLU A 65 2.91 -10.38 16.25
C GLU A 65 2.66 -9.44 15.06
N VAL A 66 3.07 -8.18 15.26
CA VAL A 66 3.22 -7.19 14.19
C VAL A 66 4.67 -6.75 14.16
N SER A 67 5.28 -6.79 12.99
CA SER A 67 6.70 -6.54 12.82
C SER A 67 6.97 -5.66 11.59
N ALA A 68 8.24 -5.36 11.40
CA ALA A 68 8.74 -4.70 10.21
C ALA A 68 9.57 -5.71 9.41
N PHE A 69 9.13 -6.02 8.19
CA PHE A 69 9.69 -7.10 7.38
C PHE A 69 10.17 -6.60 6.01
N GLY A 70 11.06 -7.39 5.41
CA GLY A 70 11.59 -7.14 4.08
C GLY A 70 12.85 -6.28 4.07
N GLU A 71 13.23 -5.86 2.88
CA GLU A 71 14.42 -5.04 2.64
C GLU A 71 14.22 -4.20 1.37
N ASN A 72 14.77 -3.00 1.33
CA ASN A 72 14.71 -2.12 0.17
C ASN A 72 13.29 -1.79 -0.32
N GLY A 73 12.31 -1.83 0.59
CA GLY A 73 10.91 -1.61 0.27
C GLY A 73 10.21 -2.81 -0.37
N GLU A 74 10.91 -3.94 -0.48
CA GLU A 74 10.35 -5.21 -0.93
C GLU A 74 9.93 -6.07 0.26
N GLY A 75 8.91 -6.88 0.06
CA GLY A 75 8.39 -7.82 1.06
C GLY A 75 7.50 -8.86 0.40
N ASP A 76 6.52 -9.42 1.12
CA ASP A 76 5.71 -10.53 0.63
C ASP A 76 4.19 -10.24 0.67
N SER A 77 3.37 -11.30 0.59
CA SER A 77 1.91 -11.18 0.63
C SER A 77 1.37 -10.80 2.02
N LEU A 78 2.14 -11.04 3.08
CA LEU A 78 1.80 -10.77 4.48
C LEU A 78 2.15 -9.34 4.93
N ASP A 79 2.40 -8.46 3.97
CA ASP A 79 2.50 -7.01 4.18
C ASP A 79 1.21 -6.27 3.81
N THR A 80 0.14 -7.01 3.49
CA THR A 80 -1.09 -6.46 2.90
C THR A 80 -2.16 -6.25 3.96
N TRP A 81 -2.70 -5.02 4.01
CA TRP A 81 -3.70 -4.60 4.97
C TRP A 81 -4.92 -4.02 4.26
N THR A 82 -6.11 -4.42 4.68
CA THR A 82 -7.37 -3.83 4.24
C THR A 82 -7.65 -2.56 5.03
N VAL A 83 -7.95 -1.48 4.32
CA VAL A 83 -8.42 -0.22 4.91
C VAL A 83 -9.89 -0.37 5.29
N GLN A 84 -10.21 -0.25 6.57
CA GLN A 84 -11.59 -0.18 7.06
C GLN A 84 -11.88 1.22 7.58
N CYS A 85 -12.68 1.96 6.84
CA CYS A 85 -13.15 3.29 7.17
C CYS A 85 -14.63 3.43 6.79
N ASP A 86 -15.24 4.51 7.24
CA ASP A 86 -16.60 4.88 6.87
C ASP A 86 -16.59 5.73 5.59
N GLY A 87 -17.57 5.50 4.71
CA GLY A 87 -17.69 6.22 3.44
C GLY A 87 -16.96 5.55 2.26
N ASP A 88 -16.73 6.32 1.20
CA ASP A 88 -16.11 5.82 -0.04
C ASP A 88 -14.57 5.91 0.00
N HIS A 89 -14.05 6.97 0.62
CA HIS A 89 -12.63 7.28 0.70
C HIS A 89 -12.18 7.49 2.15
N TRP A 90 -10.95 7.09 2.44
CA TRP A 90 -10.33 7.41 3.73
C TRP A 90 -9.83 8.87 3.71
N GLU A 91 -10.56 9.73 4.41
CA GLU A 91 -10.21 11.14 4.54
C GLU A 91 -9.15 11.40 5.62
N ARG A 92 -8.48 12.55 5.52
CA ARG A 92 -7.55 13.02 6.56
C ARG A 92 -8.31 13.20 7.89
N ASP A 93 -7.63 12.88 9.00
CA ASP A 93 -8.16 13.02 10.37
C ASP A 93 -9.35 12.10 10.70
N GLU A 94 -9.86 11.35 9.72
CA GLU A 94 -10.90 10.35 9.95
C GLU A 94 -10.32 9.06 10.54
N ALA A 95 -11.16 8.41 11.35
CA ALA A 95 -10.82 7.15 12.00
C ALA A 95 -10.74 6.02 10.98
N VAL A 96 -9.73 5.16 11.13
CA VAL A 96 -9.50 4.01 10.25
C VAL A 96 -9.02 2.81 11.04
N ARG A 97 -9.34 1.62 10.56
CA ARG A 97 -8.78 0.34 10.99
C ARG A 97 -7.96 -0.26 9.86
N PHE A 98 -6.89 -0.95 10.20
CA PHE A 98 -6.13 -1.77 9.27
C PHE A 98 -6.30 -3.23 9.66
N LYS A 99 -6.97 -4.00 8.80
CA LYS A 99 -7.15 -5.44 9.00
C LYS A 99 -6.12 -6.19 8.16
N HIS A 100 -5.28 -7.00 8.79
CA HIS A 100 -4.29 -7.80 8.08
C HIS A 100 -4.99 -8.87 7.23
N VAL A 101 -4.63 -8.97 5.95
CA VAL A 101 -5.29 -9.89 5.02
C VAL A 101 -4.98 -11.35 5.34
N GLY A 102 -3.74 -11.66 5.76
CA GLY A 102 -3.31 -13.05 5.97
C GLY A 102 -3.78 -13.69 7.27
N THR A 103 -3.98 -12.89 8.33
CA THR A 103 -4.28 -13.40 9.69
C THR A 103 -5.62 -12.90 10.24
N ASP A 104 -6.33 -12.06 9.50
CA ASP A 104 -7.61 -11.45 9.88
C ASP A 104 -7.57 -10.58 11.15
N VAL A 105 -6.39 -10.24 11.66
CA VAL A 105 -6.24 -9.39 12.86
C VAL A 105 -6.25 -7.90 12.53
N PHE A 106 -6.68 -7.09 13.48
CA PHE A 106 -6.64 -5.64 13.43
C PHE A 106 -5.35 -5.11 14.05
N LEU A 107 -4.67 -4.21 13.34
CA LEU A 107 -3.54 -3.46 13.89
C LEU A 107 -4.00 -2.68 15.13
N SER A 108 -3.41 -2.95 16.28
CA SER A 108 -3.89 -2.49 17.58
C SER A 108 -2.74 -2.03 18.48
N VAL A 109 -3.05 -1.13 19.41
CA VAL A 109 -2.15 -0.72 20.49
C VAL A 109 -2.93 -0.66 21.80
N THR A 110 -2.40 -1.31 22.85
CA THR A 110 -3.00 -1.28 24.19
C THR A 110 -2.13 -0.51 25.19
N GLY A 111 -2.41 -0.70 26.49
CA GLY A 111 -1.77 0.01 27.59
C GLY A 111 -0.31 -0.41 27.86
N GLU A 112 0.09 -1.60 27.39
CA GLU A 112 1.38 -2.21 27.70
C GLU A 112 2.54 -1.42 27.12
N GLN A 113 3.58 -1.23 27.92
CA GLN A 113 4.77 -0.46 27.56
C GLN A 113 6.03 -1.28 27.82
N TYR A 114 7.00 -1.15 26.93
CA TYR A 114 8.29 -1.79 27.09
C TYR A 114 9.15 -1.10 28.14
N GLY A 115 9.99 -1.90 28.79
CA GLY A 115 11.10 -1.44 29.63
C GLY A 115 12.36 -1.16 28.81
N HIS A 116 13.53 -1.30 29.44
CA HIS A 116 14.80 -1.22 28.70
C HIS A 116 14.90 -2.35 27.66
N PRO A 117 15.49 -2.09 26.47
CA PRO A 117 16.16 -0.86 26.03
C PRO A 117 15.25 0.23 25.42
N ILE A 118 13.97 -0.06 25.18
CA ILE A 118 13.01 0.80 24.43
C ILE A 118 11.92 1.39 25.34
N ARG A 119 12.36 1.95 26.47
CA ARG A 119 11.48 2.34 27.58
C ARG A 119 10.38 3.32 27.13
N GLY A 120 9.14 3.01 27.49
CA GLY A 120 7.98 3.88 27.26
C GLY A 120 7.34 3.74 25.88
N GLN A 121 7.93 2.95 24.97
CA GLN A 121 7.25 2.57 23.74
C GLN A 121 6.13 1.59 24.06
N ARG A 122 4.98 1.75 23.38
CA ARG A 122 3.84 0.84 23.52
C ARG A 122 3.99 -0.35 22.58
N GLU A 123 3.44 -1.47 23.01
CA GLU A 123 3.31 -2.64 22.14
C GLU A 123 2.29 -2.38 21.02
N VAL A 124 2.69 -2.72 19.80
CA VAL A 124 1.82 -2.81 18.63
C VAL A 124 1.61 -4.29 18.32
N HIS A 125 0.37 -4.71 18.14
CA HIS A 125 0.03 -6.13 17.91
C HIS A 125 -1.25 -6.28 17.08
N GLY A 126 -1.56 -7.52 16.72
CA GLY A 126 -2.81 -7.91 16.07
C GLY A 126 -3.86 -8.39 17.08
N MET A 127 -5.07 -7.83 17.03
CA MET A 127 -6.24 -8.32 17.77
C MET A 127 -7.27 -8.93 16.81
N SER A 128 -7.87 -10.06 17.17
CA SER A 128 -8.87 -10.75 16.32
C SER A 128 -10.20 -10.00 16.18
N ALA A 129 -10.53 -9.11 17.12
CA ALA A 129 -11.81 -8.42 17.17
C ALA A 129 -11.65 -6.89 17.06
N PRO A 130 -12.54 -6.20 16.32
CA PRO A 130 -12.59 -4.74 16.30
C PRO A 130 -13.00 -4.21 17.66
N ASN A 131 -12.32 -3.18 18.14
CA ASN A 131 -12.59 -2.53 19.42
C ASN A 131 -12.03 -1.08 19.43
N GLN A 132 -11.94 -0.44 20.59
CA GLN A 132 -11.46 0.95 20.69
C GLN A 132 -9.93 1.11 20.49
N HIS A 133 -9.15 0.04 20.65
CA HIS A 133 -7.68 0.03 20.61
C HIS A 133 -7.11 -0.17 19.19
N ASN A 134 -7.98 -0.40 18.20
CA ASN A 134 -7.58 -0.52 16.79
C ASN A 134 -8.05 0.64 15.90
N TRP A 135 -8.53 1.73 16.49
CA TRP A 135 -8.75 2.95 15.74
C TRP A 135 -7.45 3.74 15.58
N TRP A 136 -7.13 4.05 14.33
CA TRP A 136 -6.01 4.88 13.93
C TRP A 136 -6.53 6.15 13.26
N ARG A 137 -5.65 7.14 13.15
CA ARG A 137 -5.90 8.40 12.47
C ARG A 137 -4.63 8.83 11.75
N SER A 138 -4.75 9.31 10.51
CA SER A 138 -3.64 9.98 9.84
C SER A 138 -3.38 11.33 10.50
N MET A 139 -2.10 11.65 10.74
CA MET A 139 -1.70 12.90 11.41
C MET A 139 -0.74 13.69 10.51
N GLU A 140 0.42 14.07 11.03
CA GLU A 140 1.46 14.79 10.30
C GLU A 140 1.94 14.00 9.07
N GLY A 141 2.14 14.68 7.93
CA GLY A 141 2.61 14.06 6.70
C GLY A 141 2.37 14.92 5.45
N VAL A 142 2.86 14.42 4.32
CA VAL A 142 2.60 14.98 2.99
C VAL A 142 1.50 14.16 2.33
N PHE A 143 0.44 14.82 1.88
CA PHE A 143 -0.73 14.20 1.29
C PHE A 143 -0.79 14.64 -0.16
N LEU A 144 -0.60 13.67 -1.06
CA LEU A 144 -0.55 13.95 -2.49
C LEU A 144 -1.99 14.09 -3.00
N MET A 145 -2.26 15.17 -3.72
CA MET A 145 -3.56 15.34 -4.38
C MET A 145 -3.65 14.38 -5.57
N PRO A 146 -4.84 13.82 -5.85
CA PRO A 146 -5.03 13.04 -7.05
C PRO A 146 -4.70 13.85 -8.30
N SER A 147 -4.13 13.18 -9.31
CA SER A 147 -3.89 13.81 -10.60
C SER A 147 -5.23 14.20 -11.23
N GLN A 148 -5.47 15.50 -11.44
CA GLN A 148 -6.58 15.95 -12.27
C GLN A 148 -6.29 15.48 -13.70
N VAL A 149 -7.12 14.58 -14.24
CA VAL A 149 -7.09 14.26 -15.67
C VAL A 149 -7.20 15.58 -16.44
N PRO A 150 -6.28 15.93 -17.35
CA PRO A 150 -6.41 17.15 -18.12
C PRO A 150 -7.74 17.10 -18.87
N LEU A 151 -8.60 18.11 -18.66
CA LEU A 151 -9.74 18.36 -19.53
C LEU A 151 -9.20 18.34 -20.97
N ARG A 152 -9.67 17.38 -21.78
CA ARG A 152 -9.45 17.41 -23.22
C ARG A 152 -9.88 18.79 -23.69
N HIS A 153 -8.93 19.63 -24.05
CA HIS A 153 -9.21 20.74 -24.92
C HIS A 153 -9.49 20.09 -26.27
N ASP A 154 -10.76 19.89 -26.57
CA ASP A 154 -11.20 19.60 -27.93
C ASP A 154 -10.84 20.85 -28.75
N GLU A 155 -9.68 20.84 -29.40
CA GLU A 155 -9.33 21.86 -30.38
C GLU A 155 -10.11 21.62 -31.67
N LEU A 156 -10.76 22.68 -32.15
CA LEU A 156 -11.51 22.78 -33.40
C LEU A 156 -10.62 22.66 -34.64
#